data_AF-A0A7J7GIT0-F1
#
_entry.id   AF-A0A7J7GIT0-F1
#
_cell.length_a   1.000
_cell.length_b   1.000
_cell.length_c   1.000
_cell.angle_alpha   90.00
_cell.angle_beta   90.00
_cell.angle_gamma   90.00
#
_symmetry.space_group_name_H-M   'P 1'
#
loop_
_entity.id
_entity.type
_entity.pdbx_description
1 polymer ?
#
loop_
_entity_poly.entity_id
_entity_poly.type
_entity_poly.pdbx_seq_one_letter_code
_entity_poly.pdbx_strand_id
1 'polypeptide(L)'
;MVNLRHLSVSGRGIFVIERPYPNDHISLDNLQTLSSVDPWSCKDILARTPNLKKLDIHGAIIQCLERLMFLDISFLNHLQKLTLCSKLEGFKFINLRRIKFSPNLKQLTLKEAFIEWDEISILGKVLSNLEVLKLSSINWWESDWETNEVFP
;
A
#
# COMPACT_ATOMS: atom_id res chain seq x y z
N MET A 1 -28.64 9.04 4.63
CA MET A 1 -27.32 8.99 3.94
C MET A 1 -26.47 7.94 4.63
N VAL A 2 -25.75 7.11 3.88
CA VAL A 2 -24.93 6.04 4.45
C VAL A 2 -23.64 6.64 5.00
N ASN A 3 -23.44 6.58 6.32
CA ASN A 3 -22.23 7.07 7.01
C ASN A 3 -21.18 5.96 7.13
N LEU A 4 -20.81 5.35 6.00
CA LEU A 4 -19.84 4.26 6.00
C LEU A 4 -18.44 4.81 6.32
N ARG A 5 -17.84 4.34 7.42
CA ARG A 5 -16.48 4.74 7.85
C ARG A 5 -15.42 3.69 7.57
N HIS A 6 -15.81 2.42 7.51
CA HIS A 6 -14.87 1.32 7.37
C HIS A 6 -15.40 0.34 6.34
N LEU A 7 -14.69 0.22 5.22
CA LEU A 7 -14.89 -0.82 4.23
C LEU A 7 -13.73 -1.80 4.36
N SER A 8 -14.02 -2.99 4.90
CA SER A 8 -13.01 -4.01 5.10
C SER A 8 -13.49 -5.36 4.61
N VAL A 9 -12.65 -6.03 3.82
CA VAL A 9 -12.79 -7.44 3.46
C VAL A 9 -11.65 -8.22 4.06
N SER A 10 -12.01 -9.23 4.85
CA SER A 10 -11.11 -10.26 5.35
C SER A 10 -11.11 -11.46 4.39
N GLY A 11 -9.95 -12.11 4.27
CA GLY A 11 -9.79 -13.32 3.48
C GLY A 11 -9.03 -13.13 2.17
N ARG A 12 -9.23 -14.06 1.22
CA ARG A 12 -8.47 -14.10 -0.05
C ARG A 12 -8.97 -13.10 -1.09
N GLY A 13 -10.14 -12.50 -0.92
CA GLY A 13 -10.70 -11.52 -1.85
C GLY A 13 -9.81 -10.29 -2.04
N ILE A 14 -9.86 -9.74 -3.25
CA ILE A 14 -9.29 -8.44 -3.62
C ILE A 14 -10.43 -7.65 -4.27
N PHE A 15 -10.65 -6.42 -3.82
CA PHE A 15 -11.59 -5.51 -4.45
C PHE A 15 -10.96 -4.92 -5.70
N VAL A 16 -11.44 -5.39 -6.85
CA VAL A 16 -11.25 -4.71 -8.12
C VAL A 16 -12.36 -3.67 -8.23
N ILE A 17 -11.98 -2.40 -8.22
CA ILE A 17 -12.93 -1.30 -8.28
C ILE A 17 -13.16 -0.96 -9.74
N GLU A 18 -14.38 -1.16 -10.21
CA GLU A 18 -14.76 -0.69 -11.54
C GLU A 18 -14.65 0.84 -11.57
N ARG A 19 -14.14 1.36 -12.69
CA ARG A 19 -13.99 2.80 -12.86
C ARG A 19 -15.36 3.46 -12.66
N PRO A 20 -15.47 4.48 -11.78
CA PRO A 20 -16.71 5.19 -11.63
C PRO A 20 -17.11 5.80 -12.98
N TYR A 21 -18.42 5.93 -13.21
CA TYR A 21 -18.90 6.65 -14.37
C TYR A 21 -18.33 8.09 -14.36
N PRO A 22 -18.04 8.70 -15.53
CA PRO A 22 -17.34 9.98 -15.61
C PRO A 22 -17.95 11.15 -14.81
N ASN A 23 -19.23 11.03 -14.42
CA ASN A 23 -19.98 12.06 -13.70
C ASN A 23 -20.24 11.73 -12.21
N ASP A 24 -19.61 10.68 -11.67
CA ASP A 24 -19.87 10.24 -10.31
C ASP A 24 -18.99 11.01 -9.30
N HIS A 25 -19.43 12.22 -8.94
CA HIS A 25 -18.73 13.13 -8.02
C HIS A 25 -18.93 12.80 -6.53
N ILE A 26 -19.36 11.59 -6.19
CA ILE A 26 -19.70 11.23 -4.81
C ILE A 26 -18.42 11.21 -3.96
N SER A 27 -18.23 12.20 -3.08
CA SER A 27 -17.12 12.16 -2.12
C SER A 27 -17.38 11.14 -1.02
N LEU A 28 -16.36 10.37 -0.66
CA LEU A 28 -16.40 9.37 0.41
C LEU A 28 -15.69 9.91 1.67
N ASP A 29 -16.04 11.13 2.07
CA ASP A 29 -15.34 11.89 3.13
C ASP A 29 -15.40 11.21 4.51
N ASN A 30 -16.43 10.41 4.75
CA ASN A 30 -16.59 9.68 6.00
C ASN A 30 -15.69 8.43 6.08
N LEU A 31 -15.17 7.95 4.94
CA LEU A 31 -14.42 6.71 4.87
C LEU A 31 -13.01 6.90 5.46
N GLN A 32 -12.71 6.10 6.49
CA GLN A 32 -11.46 6.14 7.24
C GLN A 32 -10.64 4.86 7.09
N THR A 33 -11.26 3.76 6.66
CA THR A 33 -10.58 2.50 6.40
C THR A 33 -11.05 1.89 5.10
N LEU A 34 -10.08 1.48 4.28
CA LEU A 34 -10.29 0.76 3.06
C LEU A 34 -9.30 -0.41 3.02
N SER A 35 -9.79 -1.65 3.01
CA SER A 35 -8.93 -2.83 3.02
C SER A 35 -9.10 -3.71 1.79
N SER A 36 -8.06 -4.49 1.48
CA SER A 36 -8.05 -5.49 0.42
C SER A 36 -8.33 -4.93 -0.98
N VAL A 37 -7.85 -3.73 -1.30
CA VAL A 37 -8.02 -3.15 -2.63
C VAL A 37 -6.91 -3.53 -3.59
N ASP A 38 -7.28 -3.75 -4.86
CA ASP A 38 -6.34 -3.99 -5.93
C ASP A 38 -5.59 -2.69 -6.28
N PRO A 39 -4.25 -2.74 -6.39
CA PRO A 39 -3.48 -1.52 -6.63
C PRO A 39 -3.66 -0.96 -8.06
N TRP A 40 -4.15 -1.75 -9.02
CA TRP A 40 -4.35 -1.31 -10.41
C TRP A 40 -5.66 -0.55 -10.62
N SER A 41 -6.65 -0.78 -9.76
CA SER A 41 -7.99 -0.18 -9.84
C SER A 41 -8.29 0.86 -8.77
N CYS A 42 -7.45 0.98 -7.74
CA CYS A 42 -7.76 1.82 -6.58
C CYS A 42 -7.58 3.35 -6.78
N LYS A 43 -7.02 3.83 -7.89
CA LYS A 43 -6.67 5.26 -8.03
C LYS A 43 -7.87 6.21 -7.83
N ASP A 44 -8.99 5.90 -8.48
CA ASP A 44 -10.17 6.77 -8.47
C ASP A 44 -10.87 6.79 -7.10
N ILE A 45 -10.91 5.65 -6.40
CA ILE A 45 -11.49 5.62 -5.05
C ILE A 45 -10.61 6.38 -4.05
N LEU A 46 -9.28 6.28 -4.16
CA LEU A 46 -8.37 6.95 -3.24
C LEU A 46 -8.50 8.47 -3.37
N ALA A 47 -8.64 8.98 -4.59
CA ALA A 47 -8.89 10.40 -4.86
C ALA A 47 -10.19 10.92 -4.22
N ARG A 48 -11.17 10.04 -3.97
CA ARG A 48 -12.47 10.35 -3.37
C ARG A 48 -12.52 10.12 -1.86
N THR A 49 -11.43 9.70 -1.22
CA THR A 49 -11.38 9.37 0.20
C THR A 49 -10.34 10.23 0.94
N PRO A 50 -10.54 11.56 1.06
CA PRO A 50 -9.51 12.47 1.60
C PRO A 50 -9.19 12.24 3.09
N ASN A 51 -10.11 11.64 3.85
CA ASN A 51 -9.98 11.38 5.30
C ASN A 51 -9.56 9.94 5.62
N LEU A 52 -9.04 9.21 4.63
CA LEU A 52 -8.60 7.83 4.80
C LEU A 52 -7.43 7.74 5.77
N LYS A 53 -7.57 6.93 6.83
CA LYS A 53 -6.56 6.74 7.88
C LYS A 53 -5.83 5.41 7.77
N LYS A 54 -6.50 4.40 7.22
CA LYS A 54 -5.97 3.06 7.01
C LYS A 54 -6.26 2.56 5.60
N LEU A 55 -5.22 2.08 4.93
CA LEU A 55 -5.29 1.52 3.59
C LEU A 55 -4.59 0.15 3.57
N ASP A 56 -5.29 -0.89 3.14
CA ASP A 56 -4.67 -2.20 2.87
C ASP A 56 -4.77 -2.51 1.37
N ILE A 57 -3.61 -2.62 0.72
CA ILE A 57 -3.46 -2.91 -0.70
C ILE A 57 -3.03 -4.36 -0.87
N HIS A 58 -3.76 -5.08 -1.71
CA HIS A 58 -3.54 -6.49 -1.95
C HIS A 58 -3.47 -6.76 -3.46
N GLY A 59 -2.43 -7.45 -3.92
CA GLY A 59 -2.27 -7.80 -5.34
C GLY A 59 -0.82 -7.72 -5.78
N ALA A 60 -0.56 -7.80 -7.09
CA ALA A 60 0.79 -7.64 -7.62
C ALA A 60 1.17 -6.16 -7.53
N ILE A 61 2.06 -5.86 -6.58
CA ILE A 61 2.64 -4.53 -6.39
C ILE A 61 3.90 -4.37 -7.28
N ILE A 62 4.14 -5.29 -8.24
CA ILE A 62 5.15 -5.17 -9.31
C ILE A 62 4.69 -5.84 -10.62
N GLN A 63 5.13 -5.20 -11.72
CA GLN A 63 5.36 -5.69 -13.09
C GLN A 63 4.62 -6.98 -13.48
N CYS A 64 3.40 -6.83 -14.01
CA CYS A 64 2.81 -7.89 -14.82
C CYS A 64 3.26 -7.64 -16.27
N LEU A 65 4.20 -8.47 -16.74
CA LEU A 65 4.61 -8.76 -18.13
C LEU A 65 4.92 -7.61 -19.12
N GLU A 66 4.64 -6.34 -18.81
CA GLU A 66 4.92 -5.15 -19.64
C GLU A 66 4.44 -3.84 -18.97
N ARG A 67 3.60 -3.90 -17.92
CA ARG A 67 3.09 -2.71 -17.22
C ARG A 67 3.79 -2.52 -15.89
N LEU A 68 4.45 -1.38 -15.75
CA LEU A 68 4.99 -0.93 -14.48
C LEU A 68 3.92 -0.14 -13.71
N MET A 69 3.58 -0.61 -12.52
CA MET A 69 2.70 0.11 -11.62
C MET A 69 3.45 1.25 -10.93
N PHE A 70 2.79 2.39 -10.79
CA PHE A 70 3.22 3.47 -9.91
C PHE A 70 2.05 3.83 -9.01
N LEU A 71 2.28 3.73 -7.70
CA LEU A 71 1.27 4.02 -6.69
C LEU A 71 1.62 5.33 -6.01
N ASP A 72 0.78 6.33 -6.23
CA ASP A 72 0.88 7.61 -5.52
C ASP A 72 -0.20 7.65 -4.45
N ILE A 73 0.21 7.68 -3.19
CA ILE A 73 -0.66 7.87 -2.02
C ILE A 73 -0.19 9.07 -1.19
N SER A 74 0.68 9.91 -1.75
CA SER A 74 1.23 11.08 -1.06
C SER A 74 0.17 12.13 -0.74
N PHE A 75 -0.90 12.18 -1.53
CA PHE A 75 -2.03 13.09 -1.33
C PHE A 75 -2.98 12.67 -0.20
N LEU A 76 -2.85 11.45 0.34
CA LEU A 76 -3.66 10.96 1.45
C LEU A 76 -3.10 11.46 2.79
N ASN A 77 -3.30 12.75 3.07
CA ASN A 77 -2.70 13.44 4.21
C ASN A 77 -3.06 12.85 5.59
N HIS A 78 -4.20 12.17 5.70
CA HIS A 78 -4.65 11.55 6.95
C HIS A 78 -4.22 10.09 7.09
N LEU A 79 -3.54 9.53 6.08
CA LEU A 79 -3.17 8.12 6.07
C LEU A 79 -2.04 7.87 7.06
N GLN A 80 -2.35 7.07 8.09
CA GLN A 80 -1.41 6.72 9.15
C GLN A 80 -0.97 5.26 9.08
N LYS A 81 -1.77 4.39 8.46
CA LYS A 81 -1.51 2.95 8.40
C LYS A 81 -1.65 2.43 6.98
N LEU A 82 -0.59 1.79 6.50
CA LEU A 82 -0.54 1.15 5.18
C LEU A 82 -0.16 -0.32 5.33
N THR A 83 -0.95 -1.19 4.72
CA THR A 83 -0.59 -2.59 4.52
C THR A 83 -0.39 -2.85 3.04
N LEU A 84 0.73 -3.46 2.68
CA LEU A 84 1.04 -3.94 1.33
C LEU A 84 1.14 -5.47 1.37
N CYS A 85 0.30 -6.15 0.60
CA CYS A 85 0.22 -7.60 0.57
C CYS A 85 0.34 -8.14 -0.87
N SER A 86 1.39 -8.89 -1.15
CA SER A 86 1.61 -9.47 -2.48
C SER A 86 0.95 -10.85 -2.59
N LYS A 87 -0.29 -10.89 -3.11
CA LYS A 87 -1.10 -12.13 -3.15
C LYS A 87 -0.93 -12.98 -4.43
N LEU A 88 -0.20 -12.51 -5.44
CA LEU A 88 -0.14 -13.18 -6.76
C LEU A 88 1.05 -14.15 -6.87
N GLU A 89 0.77 -15.38 -7.29
CA GLU A 89 1.78 -16.40 -7.56
C GLU A 89 2.56 -16.04 -8.84
N GLY A 90 3.89 -16.16 -8.78
CA GLY A 90 4.79 -15.97 -9.94
C GLY A 90 5.68 -14.72 -9.90
N PHE A 91 5.20 -13.59 -9.37
CA PHE A 91 5.97 -12.33 -9.31
C PHE A 91 5.69 -11.57 -8.01
N LYS A 92 6.36 -11.99 -6.94
CA LYS A 92 6.01 -11.59 -5.56
C LYS A 92 6.79 -10.39 -5.02
N PHE A 93 7.54 -9.70 -5.86
CA PHE A 93 8.40 -8.60 -5.42
C PHE A 93 7.57 -7.35 -5.09
N ILE A 94 7.97 -6.59 -4.06
CA ILE A 94 7.47 -5.23 -3.80
C ILE A 94 8.62 -4.24 -4.03
N ASN A 95 8.40 -3.25 -4.90
CA ASN A 95 9.37 -2.20 -5.18
C ASN A 95 8.83 -0.93 -4.54
N LEU A 96 9.36 -0.64 -3.36
CA LEU A 96 8.98 0.47 -2.51
C LEU A 96 9.41 1.80 -3.14
N ARG A 97 10.48 1.81 -3.96
CA ARG A 97 10.89 3.00 -4.75
C ARG A 97 9.81 3.50 -5.71
N ARG A 98 8.86 2.65 -6.11
CA ARG A 98 7.72 3.02 -6.99
C ARG A 98 6.46 3.47 -6.26
N ILE A 99 6.55 3.61 -4.94
CA ILE A 99 5.45 4.08 -4.10
C ILE A 99 5.80 5.46 -3.56
N LYS A 100 4.96 6.44 -3.88
CA LYS A 100 5.00 7.74 -3.19
C LYS A 100 4.16 7.65 -1.94
N PHE A 101 4.82 7.51 -0.80
CA PHE A 101 4.15 7.38 0.50
C PHE A 101 3.53 8.69 0.98
N SER A 102 2.51 8.56 1.83
CA SER A 102 1.96 9.69 2.59
C SER A 102 2.98 10.16 3.64
N PRO A 103 3.20 11.48 3.80
CA PRO A 103 4.16 12.01 4.76
C PRO A 103 3.77 11.71 6.22
N ASN A 104 2.50 11.45 6.51
CA ASN A 104 2.00 11.19 7.87
C ASN A 104 1.88 9.70 8.20
N LEU A 105 2.51 8.84 7.39
CA LEU A 105 2.46 7.40 7.59
C LEU A 105 3.25 7.00 8.84
N LYS A 106 2.55 6.43 9.83
CA LYS A 106 3.12 5.97 11.11
C LYS A 106 3.36 4.47 11.16
N GLN A 107 2.58 3.69 10.41
CA GLN A 107 2.72 2.24 10.37
C GLN A 107 2.73 1.74 8.93
N LEU A 108 3.76 0.97 8.60
CA LEU A 108 3.86 0.18 7.38
C LEU A 108 3.83 -1.30 7.73
N THR A 109 3.01 -2.07 7.03
CA THR A 109 2.94 -3.53 7.16
C THR A 109 3.17 -4.15 5.79
N LEU A 110 4.22 -4.95 5.67
CA LEU A 110 4.53 -5.73 4.47
C LEU A 110 4.16 -7.19 4.76
N LYS A 111 3.33 -7.77 3.90
CA LYS A 111 2.79 -9.12 4.08
C LYS A 111 2.96 -9.97 2.83
N GLU A 112 3.36 -11.24 3.00
CA GLU A 112 3.42 -12.23 1.91
C GLU A 112 4.24 -11.74 0.70
N ALA A 113 5.30 -10.98 0.94
CA ALA A 113 6.06 -10.29 -0.10
C ALA A 113 7.49 -10.81 -0.24
N PHE A 114 8.06 -10.64 -1.44
CA PHE A 114 9.49 -10.74 -1.68
C PHE A 114 10.09 -9.35 -1.68
N ILE A 115 11.12 -9.13 -0.86
CA ILE A 115 11.70 -7.80 -0.66
C ILE A 115 13.22 -7.94 -0.72
N GLU A 116 13.86 -7.05 -1.48
CA GLU A 116 15.31 -6.84 -1.45
C GLU A 116 15.67 -5.98 -0.24
N TRP A 117 16.79 -6.28 0.42
CA TRP A 117 17.22 -5.53 1.60
C TRP A 117 17.37 -4.03 1.34
N ASP A 118 17.93 -3.66 0.18
CA ASP A 118 18.08 -2.26 -0.23
C ASP A 118 16.77 -1.48 -0.27
N GLU A 119 15.65 -2.15 -0.59
CA GLU A 119 14.32 -1.52 -0.60
C GLU A 119 13.88 -1.13 0.81
N ILE A 120 14.33 -1.86 1.84
CA ILE A 120 14.02 -1.55 3.24
C ILE A 120 14.85 -0.39 3.75
N SER A 121 16.14 -0.33 3.44
CA SER A 121 17.01 0.79 3.85
C SER A 121 16.51 2.14 3.32
N ILE A 122 15.75 2.14 2.22
CA ILE A 122 15.10 3.34 1.67
C ILE A 122 13.91 3.80 2.51
N LEU A 123 13.20 2.88 3.16
CA LEU A 123 12.04 3.23 4.00
C LEU A 123 12.45 4.19 5.12
N GLY A 124 13.61 3.98 5.74
CA GLY A 124 14.13 4.89 6.77
C GLY A 124 14.41 6.31 6.25
N LYS A 125 14.76 6.46 4.96
CA LYS A 125 15.00 7.76 4.33
C LYS A 125 13.71 8.45 3.87
N VAL A 126 12.72 7.68 3.42
CA VAL A 126 11.49 8.20 2.80
C VAL A 126 10.38 8.42 3.83
N LEU A 127 10.33 7.60 4.89
CA LEU A 127 9.25 7.61 5.87
C LEU A 127 9.72 8.18 7.22
N SER A 128 9.92 9.48 7.28
CA SER A 128 10.43 10.17 8.48
C SER A 128 9.52 10.08 9.72
N ASN A 129 8.22 9.82 9.55
CA ASN A 129 7.25 9.69 10.64
C ASN A 129 6.89 8.23 10.97
N LEU A 130 7.63 7.25 10.42
CA LEU A 130 7.34 5.84 10.63
C LEU A 130 7.68 5.44 12.06
N GLU A 131 6.66 5.04 12.81
CA GLU A 131 6.79 4.55 14.19
C GLU A 131 6.83 3.01 14.24
N VAL A 132 6.22 2.35 13.25
CA VAL A 132 6.02 0.89 13.26
C VAL A 132 6.22 0.29 11.87
N LEU A 133 7.22 -0.59 11.73
CA LEU A 133 7.38 -1.48 10.58
C LEU A 133 7.02 -2.91 10.96
N LYS A 134 6.06 -3.52 10.26
CA LYS A 134 5.67 -4.92 10.45
C LYS A 134 6.01 -5.72 9.20
N LEU A 135 6.78 -6.79 9.39
CA LEU A 135 7.16 -7.73 8.35
C LEU A 135 6.49 -9.08 8.68
N SER A 136 5.67 -9.59 7.77
CA SER A 136 4.92 -10.84 7.97
C SER A 136 5.01 -11.73 6.74
N SER A 137 5.48 -12.96 6.90
CA SER A 137 5.64 -13.90 5.78
C SER A 137 6.47 -13.32 4.63
N ILE A 138 7.55 -12.61 4.97
CA ILE A 138 8.49 -12.02 4.00
C ILE A 138 9.48 -13.09 3.55
N ASN A 139 9.74 -13.12 2.25
CA ASN A 139 10.82 -13.87 1.66
C ASN A 139 11.90 -12.87 1.23
N TRP A 140 13.12 -13.09 1.70
CA TRP A 140 14.24 -12.21 1.38
C TRP A 140 14.89 -12.70 0.09
N TRP A 141 15.11 -11.78 -0.84
CA TRP A 141 15.99 -12.08 -1.97
C TRP A 141 17.43 -12.09 -1.46
N GLU A 142 18.16 -13.12 -1.84
CA GLU A 142 19.50 -13.47 -1.36
C GLU A 142 20.45 -12.27 -1.42
N SER A 143 20.72 -11.67 -0.28
CA SER A 143 21.84 -10.77 -0.01
C SER A 143 22.12 -10.90 1.48
N ASP A 144 23.38 -11.17 1.82
CA ASP A 144 23.83 -11.32 3.19
C ASP A 144 23.42 -10.09 4.01
N TRP A 145 22.90 -10.35 5.20
CA TRP A 145 22.54 -9.27 6.10
C TRP A 145 23.84 -8.57 6.54
N GLU A 146 24.00 -7.29 6.22
CA GLU A 146 25.03 -6.48 6.86
C GLU A 146 24.37 -5.57 7.89
N THR A 147 24.45 -5.97 9.16
CA THR A 147 24.08 -5.18 10.35
C THR A 147 24.59 -3.74 10.38
N ASN A 148 25.56 -3.45 9.52
CA ASN A 148 26.44 -2.30 9.63
C ASN A 148 25.76 -1.03 9.11
N GLU A 149 24.65 -1.16 8.37
CA GLU A 149 23.82 -0.04 7.97
C GLU A 149 22.61 0.08 8.90
N VAL A 150 22.87 0.80 9.99
CA VAL A 150 21.90 1.20 11.00
C VAL A 150 20.68 1.85 10.33
N PHE A 151 19.51 1.25 10.53
CA PHE A 151 18.23 1.93 10.40
C PHE A 151 18.29 3.24 11.20
N PRO A 152 18.17 4.42 10.56
CA PRO A 152 18.02 5.67 11.31
C PRO A 152 16.72 5.70 12.11
#